data_AF-A0A7S3S9T7-F1
#
_entry.id   AF-A0A7S3S9T7-F1
#
_cell.length_a   1.000
_cell.length_b   1.000
_cell.length_c   1.000
_cell.angle_alpha   90.00
_cell.angle_beta   90.00
_cell.angle_gamma   90.00
#
_symmetry.space_group_name_H-M   'P 1'
#
loop_
_entity.id
_entity.type
_entity.pdbx_description
1 polymer ?
#
loop_
_entity_poly.entity_id
_entity_poly.type
_entity_poly.pdbx_seq_one_letter_code
_entity_poly.pdbx_strand_id
1 'polypeptide(L)'
;ESGGRIPGGSSSGAAVSVADGFCAMGLGSDTRGSIRIPSALCGLTGFKPTQRRIPRDGAFPLSYTLDSVGPLASSVACCAIYDAILAAEKPASEVCAPKPLPVEGLRLLVPKCFLFDDIDSE
;
A
#
# COMPACT_ATOMS: atom_id res chain seq x y z
N GLU A 1 2.22 -12.46 29.81
CA GLU A 1 1.66 -11.29 29.12
C GLU A 1 2.10 -11.33 27.67
N SER A 2 1.19 -11.34 26.71
CA SER A 2 1.59 -11.19 25.30
C SER A 2 1.99 -9.72 25.11
N GLY A 3 3.29 -9.43 25.07
CA GLY A 3 3.78 -8.08 24.79
C GLY A 3 3.18 -7.54 23.49
N GLY A 4 2.81 -6.26 23.48
CA GLY A 4 2.24 -5.61 22.31
C GLY A 4 3.18 -5.72 21.09
N ARG A 5 2.61 -5.95 19.91
CA ARG A 5 3.36 -5.94 18.64
C ARG A 5 3.27 -4.56 17.99
N ILE A 6 4.32 -4.17 17.27
CA ILE A 6 4.32 -2.92 16.51
C ILE A 6 3.46 -3.05 15.24
N PRO A 7 2.76 -1.99 14.82
CA PRO A 7 1.96 -1.99 13.58
C PRO A 7 2.81 -1.71 12.32
N GLY A 8 4.14 -1.69 12.42
CA GLY A 8 5.02 -1.16 11.37
C GLY A 8 4.92 0.35 11.23
N GLY A 9 5.49 0.92 10.15
CA GLY A 9 5.43 2.36 9.92
C GLY A 9 6.13 2.81 8.63
N SER A 10 6.07 4.09 8.29
CA SER A 10 5.55 5.21 9.10
C SER A 10 4.03 5.44 9.04
N SER A 11 3.29 4.82 8.13
CA SER A 11 1.82 4.98 8.03
C SER A 11 1.04 4.13 9.05
N SER A 12 1.55 4.02 10.27
CA SER A 12 1.06 3.14 11.34
C SER A 12 -0.38 3.45 11.73
N GLY A 13 -0.70 4.74 11.92
CA GLY A 13 -2.04 5.18 12.31
C GLY A 13 -3.10 4.84 11.25
N ALA A 14 -2.76 5.00 9.97
CA ALA A 14 -3.64 4.61 8.87
C ALA A 14 -3.88 3.09 8.85
N ALA A 15 -2.82 2.28 9.03
CA ALA A 15 -2.94 0.84 9.07
C ALA A 15 -3.81 0.36 10.25
N VAL A 16 -3.54 0.83 11.46
CA VAL A 16 -4.34 0.47 12.65
C VAL A 16 -5.80 0.90 12.47
N SER A 17 -6.05 2.10 11.94
CA SER A 17 -7.42 2.59 11.72
C SER A 17 -8.23 1.71 10.78
N VAL A 18 -7.60 1.15 9.73
CA VAL A 18 -8.27 0.22 8.81
C VAL A 18 -8.40 -1.16 9.45
N ALA A 19 -7.36 -1.66 10.10
CA ALA A 19 -7.35 -3.00 10.71
C ALA A 19 -8.41 -3.12 11.82
N ASP A 20 -8.59 -2.07 12.63
CA ASP A 20 -9.57 -2.01 13.71
C ASP A 20 -10.98 -1.62 13.22
N GLY A 21 -11.15 -1.36 11.92
CA GLY A 21 -12.45 -1.02 11.33
C GLY A 21 -12.95 0.41 11.61
N PHE A 22 -12.07 1.32 12.06
CA PHE A 22 -12.42 2.74 12.23
C PHE A 22 -12.60 3.45 10.89
N CYS A 23 -11.95 2.98 9.82
CA CYS A 23 -12.19 3.45 8.47
C CYS A 23 -12.14 2.31 7.45
N ALA A 24 -12.80 2.50 6.30
CA ALA A 24 -12.78 1.52 5.22
C ALA A 24 -11.43 1.47 4.49
N MET A 25 -10.73 2.60 4.42
CA MET A 25 -9.48 2.78 3.69
C MET A 25 -8.62 3.85 4.35
N GLY A 26 -7.30 3.68 4.31
CA GLY A 26 -6.31 4.61 4.84
C GLY A 26 -5.43 5.18 3.74
N LEU A 27 -5.02 6.45 3.89
CA LEU A 27 -4.04 7.11 3.03
C LEU A 27 -2.67 7.05 3.70
N GLY A 28 -1.64 6.67 2.95
CA GLY A 28 -0.26 6.65 3.43
C GLY A 28 0.72 7.26 2.45
N SER A 29 1.96 7.41 2.92
CA SER A 29 3.13 7.69 2.09
C SER A 29 4.14 6.55 2.21
N ASP A 30 4.86 6.26 1.13
CA ASP A 30 5.87 5.19 1.06
C ASP A 30 7.11 5.70 0.34
N THR A 31 8.14 5.97 1.14
CA THR A 31 9.48 6.34 0.67
C THR A 31 10.38 5.10 0.56
N ARG A 32 10.30 4.21 1.56
CA ARG A 32 11.13 2.99 1.69
C ARG A 32 10.37 1.78 2.20
N GLY A 33 9.05 1.84 2.22
CA GLY A 33 8.18 0.78 2.75
C GLY A 33 7.02 1.30 3.59
N SER A 34 6.88 2.62 3.77
CA SER A 34 5.96 3.17 4.77
C SER A 34 4.46 2.94 4.51
N ILE A 35 4.05 2.38 3.37
CA ILE A 35 2.70 1.80 3.15
C ILE A 35 2.77 0.29 3.28
N ARG A 36 3.75 -0.34 2.61
CA ARG A 36 3.85 -1.81 2.49
C ARG A 36 4.18 -2.50 3.81
N ILE A 37 5.10 -1.96 4.61
CA ILE A 37 5.52 -2.49 5.91
C ILE A 37 4.35 -2.50 6.90
N PRO A 38 3.66 -1.38 7.19
CA PRO A 38 2.55 -1.42 8.13
C PRO A 38 1.36 -2.23 7.61
N SER A 39 1.15 -2.30 6.29
CA SER A 39 0.14 -3.19 5.73
C SER A 39 0.45 -4.66 5.98
N ALA A 40 1.70 -5.08 5.76
CA ALA A 40 2.13 -6.45 6.01
C ALA A 40 1.98 -6.85 7.50
N LEU A 41 2.35 -5.95 8.43
CA LEU A 41 2.28 -6.24 9.86
C LEU A 41 0.87 -6.18 10.44
N CYS A 42 -0.03 -5.38 9.85
CA CYS A 42 -1.42 -5.27 10.28
C CYS A 42 -2.40 -6.15 9.48
N GLY A 43 -1.92 -7.02 8.60
CA GLY A 43 -2.79 -7.93 7.82
C GLY A 43 -3.66 -7.23 6.78
N LEU A 44 -3.16 -6.15 6.18
CA LEU A 44 -3.85 -5.34 5.18
C LEU A 44 -3.22 -5.46 3.80
N THR A 45 -3.96 -5.03 2.79
CA THR A 45 -3.39 -4.73 1.47
C THR A 45 -2.83 -3.31 1.47
N GLY A 46 -1.57 -3.15 1.08
CA GLY A 46 -0.93 -1.85 0.89
C GLY A 46 -0.39 -1.70 -0.53
N PHE A 47 -0.79 -0.64 -1.22
CA PHE A 47 -0.34 -0.38 -2.59
C PHE A 47 0.52 0.87 -2.67
N LYS A 48 1.80 0.70 -3.01
CA LYS A 48 2.67 1.81 -3.40
C LYS A 48 2.67 1.92 -4.93
N PRO A 49 2.01 2.93 -5.52
CA PRO A 49 1.98 3.07 -6.96
C PRO A 49 3.35 3.38 -7.57
N THR A 50 3.39 3.43 -8.91
CA THR A 50 4.48 4.07 -9.65
C THR A 50 4.68 5.49 -9.13
N GLN A 51 5.94 5.87 -8.96
CA GLN A 51 6.26 7.19 -8.43
C GLN A 51 5.60 8.29 -9.27
N ARG A 52 5.05 9.32 -8.61
CA ARG A 52 4.35 10.46 -9.22
C ARG A 52 3.01 10.15 -9.89
N ARG A 53 2.49 8.92 -9.80
CA ARG A 53 1.11 8.60 -10.25
C ARG A 53 0.06 9.43 -9.51
N ILE A 54 0.21 9.53 -8.19
CA ILE A 54 -0.67 10.35 -7.34
C ILE A 54 0.04 11.68 -7.06
N PRO A 55 -0.62 12.84 -7.27
CA PRO A 55 -0.09 14.14 -6.91
C PRO A 55 0.29 14.21 -5.44
N ARG A 56 1.36 14.95 -5.11
CA ARG A 56 1.86 15.09 -3.74
C ARG A 56 1.69 16.51 -3.19
N ASP A 57 0.92 17.33 -3.89
CA ASP A 57 0.62 18.70 -3.50
C ASP A 57 -0.05 18.70 -2.11
N GLY A 58 0.50 19.51 -1.21
CA GLY A 58 0.07 19.57 0.19
C GLY A 58 0.68 18.50 1.12
N ALA A 59 1.40 17.49 0.60
CA ALA A 59 2.12 16.54 1.44
C ALA A 59 3.46 17.12 1.94
N PHE A 60 3.79 16.88 3.20
CA PHE A 60 5.12 17.21 3.72
C PHE A 60 6.16 16.22 3.18
N PRO A 61 7.19 16.67 2.43
CA PRO A 61 8.10 15.77 1.74
C PRO A 61 9.13 15.17 2.71
N LEU A 62 9.33 13.85 2.63
CA LEU A 62 10.49 13.17 3.22
C LEU A 62 11.60 13.00 2.17
N SER A 63 11.21 12.70 0.94
CA SER A 63 12.10 12.60 -0.22
C SER A 63 11.41 12.97 -1.52
N TYR A 64 11.95 13.95 -2.22
CA TYR A 64 11.43 14.36 -3.53
C TYR A 64 11.56 13.27 -4.60
N THR A 65 12.50 12.34 -4.44
CA THR A 65 12.84 11.31 -5.42
C THR A 65 12.38 9.92 -5.04
N LEU A 66 11.85 9.70 -3.83
CA LEU A 66 11.37 8.38 -3.41
C LEU A 66 9.92 8.36 -2.94
N ASP A 67 9.38 9.49 -2.47
CA ASP A 67 8.02 9.49 -1.92
C ASP A 67 6.97 9.15 -2.98
N SER A 68 6.08 8.24 -2.60
CA SER A 68 4.85 7.90 -3.31
C SER A 68 3.70 7.92 -2.30
N VAL A 69 2.56 8.50 -2.68
CA VAL A 69 1.31 8.42 -1.89
C VAL A 69 0.52 7.21 -2.39
N GLY A 70 -0.21 6.54 -1.51
CA GLY A 70 -1.00 5.38 -1.90
C GLY A 70 -1.91 4.83 -0.80
N PRO A 71 -2.77 3.87 -1.15
CA PRO A 71 -3.78 3.35 -0.25
C PRO A 71 -3.31 2.16 0.61
N LEU A 72 -3.89 2.05 1.80
CA LEU A 72 -3.95 0.85 2.63
C LEU A 72 -5.43 0.47 2.81
N ALA A 73 -5.81 -0.78 2.57
CA ALA A 73 -7.19 -1.24 2.69
C ALA A 73 -7.28 -2.73 3.01
N SER A 74 -8.48 -3.21 3.35
CA SER A 74 -8.73 -4.63 3.65
C SER A 74 -8.67 -5.57 2.43
N SER A 75 -8.61 -5.04 1.20
CA SER A 75 -8.52 -5.86 -0.01
C SER A 75 -7.82 -5.16 -1.18
N VAL A 76 -7.33 -5.97 -2.14
CA VAL A 76 -6.77 -5.50 -3.43
C VAL A 76 -7.77 -4.66 -4.21
N ALA A 77 -9.05 -5.04 -4.22
CA ALA A 77 -10.10 -4.28 -4.92
C ALA A 77 -10.28 -2.88 -4.32
N CYS A 78 -10.29 -2.76 -2.99
CA CYS A 78 -10.38 -1.47 -2.30
C CYS A 78 -9.16 -0.58 -2.60
N CYS A 79 -7.95 -1.13 -2.53
CA CYS A 79 -6.74 -0.39 -2.90
C CYS A 79 -6.79 0.08 -4.36
N ALA A 80 -7.24 -0.75 -5.29
CA ALA A 80 -7.32 -0.39 -6.71
C ALA A 80 -8.34 0.73 -6.97
N ILE A 81 -9.51 0.68 -6.31
CA ILE A 81 -10.50 1.76 -6.37
C ILE A 81 -9.91 3.05 -5.81
N TYR A 82 -9.27 3.00 -4.64
CA TYR A 82 -8.76 4.20 -3.99
C TYR A 82 -7.59 4.82 -4.77
N ASP A 83 -6.68 4.00 -5.30
CA ASP A 83 -5.61 4.47 -6.18
C ASP A 83 -6.17 5.20 -7.41
N ALA A 84 -7.19 4.65 -8.07
CA ALA A 84 -7.81 5.29 -9.23
C ALA A 84 -8.50 6.63 -8.88
N ILE A 85 -9.12 6.73 -7.70
CA ILE A 85 -9.66 7.99 -7.18
C ILE A 85 -8.54 9.01 -6.96
N LEU A 86 -7.47 8.61 -6.26
CA LEU A 86 -6.34 9.49 -5.92
C LEU A 86 -5.53 9.93 -7.15
N ALA A 87 -5.43 9.08 -8.17
CA ALA A 87 -4.78 9.39 -9.44
C ALA A 87 -5.62 10.34 -10.32
N ALA A 88 -6.90 10.55 -9.98
CA ALA A 88 -7.83 11.42 -10.70
C ALA A 88 -7.96 11.10 -12.20
N GLU A 89 -7.84 9.82 -12.58
CA GLU A 89 -7.93 9.39 -13.99
C GLU A 89 -9.35 9.56 -14.58
N LYS A 90 -10.38 9.54 -13.73
CA LYS A 90 -11.80 9.67 -14.09
C LYS A 90 -12.62 10.18 -12.90
N PRO A 91 -13.88 10.66 -13.10
CA PRO A 91 -14.76 11.04 -12.01
C PRO A 91 -14.92 9.90 -11.00
N ALA A 92 -14.91 10.23 -9.70
CA ALA A 92 -14.99 9.22 -8.64
C ALA A 92 -16.24 8.32 -8.74
N SER A 93 -17.35 8.87 -9.25
CA SER A 93 -18.60 8.13 -9.52
C SER A 93 -18.47 7.03 -10.59
N GLU A 94 -17.44 7.11 -11.42
CA GLU A 94 -17.17 6.16 -12.50
C GLU A 94 -16.02 5.19 -12.15
N VAL A 95 -15.43 5.32 -10.96
CA VAL A 95 -14.39 4.41 -10.48
C VAL A 95 -15.02 3.09 -10.04
N CYS A 96 -14.45 1.99 -10.52
CA CYS A 96 -14.86 0.65 -10.17
C CYS A 96 -13.60 -0.21 -9.99
N ALA A 97 -13.77 -1.35 -9.30
CA ALA A 97 -12.69 -2.32 -9.17
C ALA A 97 -12.25 -2.80 -10.57
N PRO A 98 -10.94 -2.94 -10.82
CA PRO A 98 -10.46 -3.49 -12.07
C PRO A 98 -10.94 -4.93 -12.23
N LYS A 99 -11.22 -5.32 -13.47
CA LYS A 99 -11.51 -6.73 -13.78
C LYS A 99 -10.25 -7.56 -13.52
N PRO A 100 -10.34 -8.70 -12.82
CA PRO A 100 -9.21 -9.60 -12.64
C PRO A 100 -8.60 -9.99 -13.99
N LEU A 101 -7.28 -9.90 -14.10
CA LEU A 101 -6.54 -10.36 -15.26
C LEU A 101 -6.26 -11.87 -15.11
N PRO A 102 -6.40 -12.67 -16.17
CA PRO A 102 -5.95 -14.06 -16.16
C PRO A 102 -4.45 -14.12 -15.86
N VAL A 103 -4.05 -15.05 -15.00
CA VAL A 103 -2.63 -15.30 -14.69
C VAL A 103 -1.96 -16.20 -15.73
N GLU A 104 -2.75 -16.90 -16.54
CA GLU A 104 -2.29 -17.79 -17.61
C GLU A 104 -1.40 -17.01 -18.59
N GLY A 105 -0.22 -17.56 -18.89
CA GLY A 105 0.76 -16.94 -19.78
C GLY A 105 1.55 -15.77 -19.20
N LEU A 106 1.30 -15.34 -17.95
CA LEU A 106 2.17 -14.36 -17.28
C LEU A 106 3.51 -15.00 -16.91
N ARG A 107 4.60 -14.26 -17.15
CA ARG A 107 5.95 -14.66 -16.75
C ARG A 107 6.32 -13.92 -15.48
N LEU A 108 6.47 -14.64 -14.38
CA LEU A 108 6.89 -14.08 -13.09
C LEU A 108 8.38 -14.34 -12.87
N LEU A 109 9.12 -13.31 -12.44
CA LEU A 109 10.52 -13.42 -12.06
C LEU A 109 10.61 -13.49 -10.53
N VAL A 110 11.29 -14.50 -10.02
CA VAL A 110 11.70 -14.59 -8.60
C VAL A 110 13.19 -14.24 -8.52
N PRO A 111 13.57 -13.07 -7.98
CA PRO A 111 14.97 -12.71 -7.79
C PRO A 111 15.67 -13.71 -6.86
N LYS A 112 16.92 -14.06 -7.14
CA LYS A 112 17.77 -14.89 -6.26
C LYS A 112 18.96 -14.05 -5.80
N CYS A 113 18.69 -13.06 -4.96
CA CYS A 113 19.67 -12.09 -4.49
C CYS A 113 19.50 -11.82 -2.99
N PHE A 114 20.30 -10.90 -2.47
CA PHE A 114 20.39 -10.53 -1.04
C PHE A 114 19.07 -10.13 -0.37
N LEU A 115 17.99 -9.92 -1.13
CA LEU A 115 16.66 -9.60 -0.60
C LEU A 115 16.10 -10.70 0.33
N PHE A 116 16.63 -11.91 0.27
CA PHE A 116 16.17 -13.06 1.06
C PHE A 116 17.18 -13.53 2.12
N ASP A 117 18.34 -12.87 2.25
CA ASP A 117 19.42 -13.38 3.11
C ASP A 117 19.04 -13.35 4.60
N ASP A 118 18.22 -12.39 5.01
CA ASP A 118 17.80 -12.15 6.41
C ASP A 118 16.29 -12.36 6.62
N ILE A 119 15.64 -13.19 5.81
CA ILE A 119 14.21 -13.51 6.02
C ILE A 119 14.06 -14.49 7.18
N ASP A 120 13.14 -14.20 8.11
CA ASP A 120 12.81 -15.13 9.18
C ASP A 120 12.31 -16.47 8.60
N SER A 121 12.62 -17.57 9.29
CA SER A 121 12.25 -18.91 8.82
C SER A 121 10.73 -19.14 8.80
N GLU A 122 10.01 -18.46 9.71
CA GLU A 122 8.58 -18.16 9.74
C GLU A 122 8.31 -17.03 10.76
#